data_AF-A0A7W1ALJ9-F1
#
_entry.id   AF-A0A7W1ALJ9-F1
#
_cell.length_a   1.000
_cell.length_b   1.000
_cell.length_c   1.000
_cell.angle_alpha   90.00
_cell.angle_beta   90.00
_cell.angle_gamma   90.00
#
_symmetry.space_group_name_H-M   'P 1'
#
loop_
_entity.id
_entity.type
_entity.pdbx_description
1 polymer ?
#
loop_
_entity_poly.entity_id
_entity_poly.type
_entity_poly.pdbx_seq_one_letter_code
_entity_poly.pdbx_strand_id
1 'polypeptide(L)' 'MTGKLKAGAKVDMWFRSTLGFRRTGGRWLITHDHGSVPFSPESGKASLGLQP' A
#
# COMPACT_ATOMS: atom_id res chain seq x y z
N MET A 1 -1.01 -7.31 2.20
CA MET A 1 -1.86 -7.30 0.99
C MET A 1 -1.63 -8.60 0.25
N THR A 2 -2.70 -9.33 -0.04
CA THR A 2 -2.65 -10.57 -0.84
C THR A 2 -3.49 -10.40 -2.11
N GLY A 3 -3.11 -11.08 -3.18
CA GLY A 3 -3.84 -11.02 -4.44
C GLY A 3 -3.24 -11.88 -5.54
N LYS A 4 -3.89 -11.87 -6.71
CA LYS A 4 -3.39 -12.50 -7.93
C LYS A 4 -3.48 -11.49 -9.08
N LEU A 5 -2.35 -11.18 -9.70
CA LEU A 5 -2.32 -10.35 -10.89
C LEU A 5 -3.07 -11.05 -12.03
N LYS A 6 -3.61 -10.28 -12.98
CA LYS A 6 -4.29 -10.83 -14.16
C LYS A 6 -3.42 -11.84 -14.92
N ALA A 7 -2.11 -11.60 -14.98
CA ALA A 7 -1.13 -12.51 -15.60
C ALA A 7 -0.84 -13.80 -14.79
N GLY A 8 -1.49 -13.99 -13.64
CA GLY A 8 -1.44 -15.22 -12.85
C GLY A 8 -0.49 -15.19 -11.64
N ALA A 9 0.42 -14.22 -11.56
CA ALA A 9 1.36 -14.10 -10.44
C ALA A 9 0.64 -13.79 -9.12
N LYS A 10 1.02 -14.48 -8.05
CA LYS A 10 0.53 -14.21 -6.69
C LYS A 10 1.27 -13.01 -6.08
N VAL A 11 0.55 -12.19 -5.35
CA VAL A 11 1.09 -11.11 -4.52
C VAL A 11 0.80 -11.47 -3.07
N ASP A 12 1.82 -11.43 -2.24
CA ASP A 12 1.72 -11.50 -0.80
C ASP A 12 2.85 -10.64 -0.21
N MET A 13 2.49 -9.50 0.37
CA MET A 13 3.46 -8.55 0.91
C MET A 13 2.86 -7.72 2.05
N TRP A 14 3.69 -7.36 3.03
CA TRP A 14 3.35 -6.32 3.98
C TRP A 14 3.49 -4.94 3.34
N PHE A 15 2.55 -4.05 3.63
CA PHE A 15 2.41 -2.73 3.00
C PHE A 15 1.71 -1.77 3.95
N ARG A 16 2.08 -0.49 3.89
CA ARG A 16 1.49 0.57 4.71
C ARG A 16 0.57 1.42 3.82
N SER A 17 -0.63 1.70 4.34
CA SER A 17 -1.58 2.63 3.71
C SER A 17 -1.95 3.71 4.72
N THR A 18 -2.03 4.95 4.24
CA THR A 18 -2.53 6.10 5.01
C THR A 18 -3.57 6.83 4.17
N LEU A 19 -4.80 6.88 4.68
CA LEU A 19 -5.92 7.53 4.01
C LEU A 19 -6.33 8.78 4.80
N GLY A 20 -6.35 9.93 4.14
CA GLY A 20 -6.87 11.18 4.67
C GLY A 20 -8.29 11.43 4.17
N PHE A 21 -9.21 11.71 5.10
CA PHE A 21 -10.62 11.92 4.80
C PHE A 21 -11.05 13.36 5.09
N ARG A 22 -11.95 13.89 4.26
CA ARG A 22 -12.64 15.17 4.49
C ARG A 22 -14.15 14.99 4.33
N ARG A 23 -14.93 15.58 5.22
CA ARG A 23 -16.39 15.60 5.10
C ARG A 23 -16.83 16.76 4.18
N THR A 24 -17.61 16.46 3.14
CA THR A 24 -18.15 17.44 2.19
C THR A 24 -19.55 17.02 1.76
N GLY A 25 -20.52 17.95 1.83
CA GLY A 25 -21.92 17.67 1.48
C GLY A 25 -22.50 16.48 2.27
N GLY A 26 -22.19 16.41 3.58
CA GLY A 26 -22.65 15.34 4.47
C GLY A 26 -21.91 14.01 4.36
N ARG A 27 -21.04 13.81 3.35
CA ARG A 27 -20.34 12.54 3.08
C ARG A 27 -18.85 12.65 3.39
N TRP A 28 -18.24 11.55 3.85
CA TRP A 28 -16.78 11.44 3.97
C TRP A 28 -16.19 11.04 2.63
N LEU A 29 -15.16 11.76 2.19
CA LEU A 29 -14.44 11.53 0.96
C LEU A 29 -12.97 11.32 1.26
N ILE A 30 -12.30 10.42 0.54
CA ILE A 30 -10.85 10.32 0.55
C ILE A 30 -10.31 11.53 -0.20
N THR A 31 -9.49 12.35 0.47
CA THR A 31 -8.83 13.50 -0.13
C THR A 31 -7.32 13.32 -0.25
N HIS A 32 -6.77 12.31 0.43
CA HIS A 32 -5.38 11.93 0.34
C HIS A 32 -5.23 10.41 0.49
N ASP A 33 -4.38 9.80 -0.34
CA ASP A 33 -3.97 8.41 -0.23
C ASP A 33 -2.45 8.35 -0.36
N HIS A 34 -1.81 7.65 0.58
CA HIS A 34 -0.40 7.33 0.53
C HIS A 34 -0.22 5.83 0.78
N GLY A 35 0.32 5.16 -0.24
CA GLY A 35 0.77 3.78 -0.18
C GLY A 35 2.28 3.65 -0.19
N SER A 36 2.88 2.83 0.68
CA SER A 36 4.33 2.62 0.67
C SER A 36 4.81 1.29 1.27
N VAL A 37 6.00 0.87 0.84
CA VAL A 37 6.81 -0.19 1.44
C VAL A 37 8.17 0.37 1.86
N PRO A 38 8.86 -0.23 2.85
CA PRO A 38 10.26 0.07 3.10
C PRO A 38 11.14 -0.35 1.90
N PHE A 39 12.35 0.18 1.84
CA PHE A 39 13.37 -0.25 0.89
C PHE A 39 14.67 -0.60 1.64
N SER A 40 15.49 -1.49 1.06
CA SER A 40 16.84 -1.77 1.56
C SER A 40 17.80 -0.71 1.04
N PRO A 41 18.52 0.01 1.92
CA PRO A 41 19.52 0.99 1.49
C PRO A 41 20.68 0.38 0.68
N GLU A 42 21.05 -0.87 0.97
CA GLU A 42 22.17 -1.56 0.33
C GLU A 42 21.86 -1.93 -1.13
N SER A 43 20.62 -2.36 -1.39
CA SER A 43 20.20 -2.82 -2.72
C SER A 43 19.38 -1.79 -3.49
N GLY A 44 18.85 -0.77 -2.81
CA GLY A 44 17.88 0.18 -3.35
C GLY A 44 16.51 -0.43 -3.67
N LYS A 45 16.27 -1.70 -3.32
CA LYS A 45 15.04 -2.44 -3.68
C LYS A 45 13.99 -2.36 -2.59
N ALA A 46 12.73 -2.49 -2.99
CA ALA A 46 11.60 -2.63 -2.08
C ALA A 46 11.70 -3.90 -1.21
N SER A 47 11.44 -3.76 0.08
CA SER A 47 11.44 -4.85 1.06
C SER A 47 10.03 -5.44 1.20
N LEU A 48 9.70 -6.43 0.37
CA LEU A 48 8.33 -6.96 0.24
C LEU A 48 8.00 -8.12 1.18
N GLY A 49 9.01 -8.81 1.72
CA GLY A 49 8.85 -10.01 2.56
C GLY A 49 8.74 -9.76 4.07
N LEU A 50 8.55 -8.50 4.48
CA LEU A 50 8.47 -8.13 5.89
C LEU A 50 7.15 -8.59 6.52
N GLN A 51 7.14 -8.70 7.84
CA GLN A 51 5.95 -8.96 8.66
C GLN A 51 5.62 -7.73 9.51
N PRO A 52 4.34 -7.52 9.88
CA PRO A 52 3.91 -6.40 10.73
C PRO A 52 4.67 -6.30 12.06
#